data_AF-B3DWQ5-F1
#
_entry.id   AF-B3DWQ5-F1
#
_cell.length_a   1.000
_cell.length_b   1.000
_cell.length_c   1.000
_cell.angle_alpha   90.00
_cell.angle_beta   90.00
_cell.angle_gamma   90.00
#
_symmetry.space_group_name_H-M   'P 1'
#
loop_
_entity.id
_entity.type
_entity.pdbx_description
1 polymer ?
#
loop_
_entity_poly.entity_id
_entity_poly.type
_entity_poly.pdbx_seq_one_letter_code
_entity_poly.pdbx_strand_id
1 'polypeptide(L)'
;MERKGPFRFGIIASSYNKEYTSRMVESALEVLQGNIVDVVWVPGSFEIPLQAQRLARKRIYDCLLCFGIVWQGKTAHASEILRACTDALMRIGLENDIPVIHEILSVSNESQAKARTAGRLDRGKEGARAALEVASMKMD
;
A
#
# COMPACT_ATOMS: atom_id res chain seq x y z
N MET A 1 9.95 -1.06 25.83
CA MET A 1 9.24 0.08 26.44
C MET A 1 8.00 0.32 25.59
N GLU A 2 6.79 0.24 26.13
CA GLU A 2 5.55 0.44 25.35
C GLU A 2 5.56 1.84 24.72
N ARG A 3 5.37 1.89 23.40
CA ARG A 3 5.32 3.13 22.64
C ARG A 3 4.11 3.94 23.11
N LYS A 4 4.35 5.17 23.58
CA LYS A 4 3.32 6.08 24.12
C LYS A 4 2.78 7.12 23.10
N GLY A 5 2.97 6.90 21.80
CA GLY A 5 2.60 7.88 20.77
C GLY A 5 2.09 7.25 19.48
N PRO A 6 1.43 8.04 18.61
CA PRO A 6 0.83 7.55 17.38
C PRO A 6 1.88 6.87 16.50
N PHE A 7 1.43 5.88 15.72
CA PHE A 7 2.21 5.36 14.62
C PHE A 7 2.26 6.37 13.48
N ARG A 8 3.27 6.26 12.62
CA ARG A 8 3.42 7.03 11.39
C ARG A 8 3.41 6.08 10.20
N PHE A 9 2.45 6.28 9.31
CA PHE A 9 2.27 5.50 8.10
C PHE A 9 2.60 6.34 6.86
N GLY A 10 3.19 5.69 5.86
CA GLY A 10 3.34 6.27 4.52
C GLY A 10 2.48 5.52 3.53
N ILE A 11 1.48 6.17 2.94
CA ILE A 11 0.67 5.61 1.87
C ILE A 11 1.23 6.09 0.53
N ILE A 12 1.56 5.14 -0.36
CA ILE A 12 1.93 5.41 -1.75
C ILE A 12 0.81 4.86 -2.63
N ALA A 13 0.13 5.73 -3.38
CA ALA A 13 -1.00 5.36 -4.22
C ALA A 13 -0.78 5.73 -5.70
N SER A 14 -1.14 4.81 -6.59
CA SER A 14 -1.15 5.06 -8.03
C SER A 14 -2.32 5.96 -8.43
N SER A 15 -2.06 6.93 -9.30
CA SER A 15 -3.07 7.78 -9.96
C SER A 15 -3.69 7.09 -11.17
N TYR A 16 -3.04 6.08 -11.74
CA TYR A 16 -3.67 5.19 -12.70
C TYR A 16 -4.79 4.42 -11.99
N ASN A 17 -6.02 4.45 -12.55
CA ASN A 17 -7.25 3.93 -11.93
C ASN A 17 -7.64 4.63 -10.62
N LYS A 18 -7.46 5.96 -10.56
CA LYS A 18 -7.64 6.78 -9.36
C LYS A 18 -8.98 6.60 -8.64
N GLU A 19 -10.07 6.36 -9.36
CA GLU A 19 -11.38 6.16 -8.75
C GLU A 19 -11.43 4.99 -7.74
N TYR A 20 -10.60 3.96 -7.95
CA TYR A 20 -10.49 2.81 -7.07
C TYR A 20 -9.43 3.02 -5.99
N THR A 21 -8.25 3.52 -6.38
CA THR A 21 -7.16 3.73 -5.42
C THR A 21 -7.49 4.85 -4.43
N SER A 22 -8.23 5.90 -4.81
CA SER A 22 -8.75 6.90 -3.87
C SER A 22 -9.64 6.27 -2.81
N ARG A 23 -10.54 5.35 -3.18
CA ARG A 23 -11.38 4.65 -2.20
C ARG A 23 -10.57 3.79 -1.23
N MET A 24 -9.51 3.14 -1.72
CA MET A 24 -8.58 2.40 -0.86
C MET A 24 -7.86 3.35 0.12
N VAL A 25 -7.40 4.51 -0.35
CA VAL A 25 -6.77 5.54 0.49
C VAL A 25 -7.75 6.05 1.54
N GLU A 26 -8.95 6.47 1.14
CA GLU A 26 -10.01 6.96 2.05
C GLU A 26 -10.32 5.92 3.14
N SER A 27 -10.54 4.68 2.73
CA SER A 27 -10.86 3.58 3.63
C SER A 27 -9.70 3.21 4.56
N ALA A 28 -8.45 3.32 4.09
CA ALA A 28 -7.28 3.16 4.95
C ALA A 28 -7.16 4.30 5.97
N LEU A 29 -7.41 5.55 5.56
CA LEU A 29 -7.39 6.71 6.45
C LEU A 29 -8.44 6.61 7.56
N GLU A 30 -9.62 6.07 7.26
CA GLU A 30 -10.65 5.77 8.28
C GLU A 30 -10.12 4.79 9.34
N VAL A 31 -9.44 3.73 8.93
CA VAL A 31 -8.89 2.71 9.85
C VAL A 31 -7.70 3.27 10.64
N LEU A 32 -6.88 4.12 10.03
CA LEU A 32 -5.68 4.69 10.64
C LEU A 32 -5.95 5.96 11.46
N GLN A 33 -7.22 6.33 11.68
CA GLN A 33 -7.59 7.49 12.51
C GLN A 33 -6.85 7.50 13.85
N GLY A 34 -6.35 8.68 14.24
CA GLY A 34 -5.53 8.85 15.44
C GLY A 34 -4.02 8.63 15.25
N ASN A 35 -3.59 8.18 14.07
CA ASN A 35 -2.17 8.06 13.70
C ASN A 35 -1.74 9.17 12.72
N ILE A 36 -0.43 9.30 12.48
CA ILE A 36 0.13 10.22 11.50
C ILE A 36 0.19 9.50 10.16
N VAL A 37 -0.37 10.07 9.09
CA VAL A 37 -0.39 9.44 7.77
C VAL A 37 0.04 10.45 6.71
N ASP A 38 1.11 10.13 5.99
CA ASP A 38 1.52 10.87 4.78
C ASP A 38 1.01 10.12 3.54
N VAL A 39 0.32 10.81 2.62
CA VAL A 39 -0.16 10.23 1.36
C VAL A 39 0.62 10.81 0.19
N VAL A 40 1.23 9.95 -0.62
CA VAL A 40 1.96 10.32 -1.83
C VAL A 40 1.33 9.65 -3.05
N TRP A 41 1.02 10.46 -4.05
CA TRP A 41 0.49 9.99 -5.32
C TRP A 41 1.60 9.86 -6.35
N VAL A 42 1.61 8.73 -7.07
CA VAL A 42 2.52 8.46 -8.19
C VAL A 42 1.72 8.23 -9.49
N PRO A 43 2.33 8.33 -10.69
CA PRO A 43 1.60 8.14 -11.94
C PRO A 43 0.97 6.76 -12.08
N GLY A 44 1.73 5.68 -11.90
CA GLY A 44 1.26 4.31 -11.99
C GLY A 44 1.84 3.39 -10.91
N SER A 45 1.44 2.12 -10.92
CA SER A 45 1.93 1.13 -9.96
C SER A 45 3.44 0.89 -10.05
N PHE A 46 4.03 1.07 -11.23
CA PHE A 46 5.46 0.83 -11.45
C PHE A 46 6.36 1.86 -10.74
N GLU A 47 5.85 3.05 -10.43
CA GLU A 47 6.57 4.06 -9.65
C GLU A 47 6.44 3.87 -8.14
N ILE A 48 5.50 3.02 -7.68
CA ILE A 48 5.25 2.79 -6.26
C ILE A 48 6.52 2.29 -5.53
N PRO A 49 7.27 1.27 -6.03
CA PRO A 49 8.46 0.79 -5.33
C PRO A 49 9.54 1.86 -5.15
N LEU A 50 9.80 2.69 -6.17
CA LEU A 50 10.79 3.76 -6.04
C LEU A 50 10.39 4.76 -4.96
N GLN A 51 9.10 5.12 -4.90
CA GLN A 51 8.60 6.03 -3.89
C GLN A 51 8.58 5.40 -2.50
N ALA A 52 8.25 4.10 -2.39
CA ALA A 52 8.34 3.35 -1.14
C ALA A 52 9.79 3.33 -0.62
N GLN A 53 10.78 3.07 -1.46
CA GLN A 53 12.20 3.12 -1.10
C GLN A 53 12.61 4.51 -0.57
N ARG A 54 12.11 5.58 -1.19
CA ARG A 54 12.38 6.95 -0.73
C ARG A 54 11.78 7.24 0.64
N LEU A 55 10.56 6.76 0.90
CA LEU A 55 9.93 6.92 2.21
C LEU A 55 10.59 6.06 3.28
N ALA A 56 10.90 4.79 2.97
CA ALA A 56 11.60 3.88 3.87
C ALA A 56 12.92 4.47 4.38
N ARG A 57 13.72 5.04 3.48
CA ARG A 57 15.01 5.68 3.81
C ARG A 57 14.91 6.88 4.76
N LYS A 58 13.73 7.50 4.91
CA LYS A 58 13.55 8.57 5.89
C LYS A 58 13.59 8.05 7.33
N ARG A 59 13.35 6.76 7.56
CA ARG A 59 13.36 6.11 8.90
C ARG A 59 12.48 6.81 9.95
N ILE A 60 11.35 7.36 9.50
CA ILE A 60 10.34 7.99 10.36
C ILE A 60 9.00 7.25 10.34
N TYR A 61 8.82 6.30 9.43
CA TYR A 61 7.59 5.55 9.26
C TYR A 61 7.71 4.20 9.96
N ASP A 62 6.61 3.76 10.54
CA ASP A 62 6.49 2.45 11.17
C ASP A 62 6.02 1.38 10.19
N CYS A 63 5.28 1.80 9.15
CA CYS A 63 4.84 0.93 8.08
C CYS A 63 4.49 1.75 6.82
N LEU A 64 4.74 1.16 5.66
CA LEU A 64 4.33 1.71 4.37
C LEU A 64 3.17 0.91 3.79
N LEU A 65 2.24 1.58 3.11
CA LEU A 65 1.13 0.96 2.40
C LEU A 65 1.19 1.34 0.93
N CYS A 66 1.14 0.35 0.05
CA CYS A 66 1.34 0.51 -1.40
C CYS A 66 0.07 0.11 -2.15
N PHE A 67 -0.65 1.10 -2.72
CA PHE A 67 -1.97 0.92 -3.31
C PHE A 67 -1.94 1.11 -4.83
N GLY A 68 -2.42 0.11 -5.57
CA GLY A 68 -2.54 0.19 -7.02
C GLY A 68 -3.60 -0.76 -7.56
N ILE A 69 -4.16 -0.43 -8.72
CA ILE A 69 -5.07 -1.29 -9.47
C ILE A 69 -4.49 -1.47 -10.87
N VAL A 70 -4.23 -2.71 -11.26
CA VAL A 70 -3.67 -3.09 -12.56
C VAL A 70 -4.68 -3.98 -13.28
N TRP A 71 -5.16 -3.52 -14.43
CA TRP A 71 -6.06 -4.30 -15.28
C TRP A 71 -5.29 -5.37 -16.06
N GLN A 72 -5.82 -6.59 -16.05
CA GLN A 72 -5.35 -7.62 -16.97
C GLN A 72 -5.72 -7.23 -18.40
N GLY A 73 -4.69 -7.15 -19.24
CA GLY A 73 -4.82 -6.80 -20.65
C GLY A 73 -4.68 -8.02 -21.56
N LYS A 74 -4.39 -7.76 -22.83
CA LYS A 74 -4.14 -8.81 -23.84
C LYS A 74 -2.68 -9.25 -23.93
N THR A 75 -1.78 -8.61 -23.19
CA THR A 75 -0.33 -8.86 -23.22
C THR A 75 0.18 -9.15 -21.82
N ALA A 76 1.41 -9.67 -21.72
CA ALA A 76 2.09 -9.93 -20.45
C ALA A 76 2.43 -8.66 -19.64
N HIS A 77 2.11 -7.45 -20.15
CA HIS A 77 2.49 -6.19 -19.52
C HIS A 77 2.00 -6.07 -18.06
N ALA A 78 0.75 -6.46 -17.79
CA ALA A 78 0.20 -6.40 -16.44
C ALA A 78 0.95 -7.33 -15.46
N SER A 79 1.23 -8.57 -15.89
CA SER A 79 1.96 -9.53 -15.05
C SER A 79 3.42 -9.13 -14.82
N GLU A 80 4.08 -8.56 -15.83
CA GLU A 80 5.44 -8.03 -15.69
C GLU A 80 5.50 -6.86 -14.70
N ILE A 81 4.57 -5.90 -14.79
CA ILE A 81 4.47 -4.80 -13.82
C ILE A 81 4.26 -5.34 -12.41
N LEU A 82 3.28 -6.23 -12.23
CA LEU A 82 2.93 -6.77 -10.91
C LEU A 82 4.09 -7.54 -10.28
N ARG A 83 4.79 -8.36 -11.08
CA ARG A 83 5.97 -9.10 -10.63
C ARG A 83 7.08 -8.15 -10.18
N ALA A 84 7.44 -7.19 -11.03
CA ALA A 84 8.47 -6.20 -10.70
C ALA A 84 8.14 -5.40 -9.43
N CYS A 85 6.88 -4.99 -9.27
CA CYS A 85 6.43 -4.29 -8.05
C CYS A 85 6.50 -5.18 -6.81
N THR A 86 6.01 -6.42 -6.91
CA THR A 86 6.00 -7.38 -5.80
C THR A 86 7.42 -7.66 -5.31
N ASP A 87 8.32 -8.00 -6.24
CA ASP A 87 9.71 -8.34 -5.92
C ASP A 87 10.44 -7.14 -5.30
N ALA A 88 10.23 -5.94 -5.86
CA ALA A 88 10.85 -4.73 -5.36
C ALA A 88 10.34 -4.35 -3.96
N LEU A 89 9.03 -4.41 -3.70
CA LEU A 89 8.45 -4.04 -2.40
C LEU A 89 8.87 -5.00 -1.29
N MET A 90 8.94 -6.31 -1.59
CA MET A 90 9.48 -7.29 -0.66
C MET A 90 10.93 -6.96 -0.29
N ARG A 91 11.78 -6.70 -1.29
CA ARG A 91 13.18 -6.33 -1.09
C ARG A 91 13.31 -5.04 -0.28
N ILE A 92 12.53 -4.01 -0.60
CA ILE A 92 12.54 -2.72 0.11
C ILE A 92 12.25 -2.92 1.59
N GLY A 93 11.25 -3.74 1.94
CA GLY A 93 10.93 -4.02 3.34
C GLY A 93 12.09 -4.69 4.08
N LEU A 94 12.71 -5.69 3.47
CA LEU A 94 13.86 -6.41 4.04
C LEU A 94 15.11 -5.54 4.16
N GLU A 95 15.43 -4.72 3.15
CA GLU A 95 16.64 -3.90 3.12
C GLU A 95 16.59 -2.71 4.10
N ASN A 96 15.39 -2.18 4.35
CA ASN A 96 15.21 -0.99 5.19
C ASN A 96 14.65 -1.32 6.58
N ASP A 97 14.40 -2.59 6.87
CA ASP A 97 13.81 -3.06 8.12
C ASP A 97 12.49 -2.33 8.46
N ILE A 98 11.58 -2.32 7.47
CA ILE A 98 10.27 -1.67 7.59
C ILE A 98 9.17 -2.53 6.96
N PRO A 99 8.04 -2.76 7.64
CA PRO A 99 6.89 -3.43 7.04
C PRO A 99 6.35 -2.64 5.83
N VAL A 100 6.15 -3.35 4.71
CA VAL A 100 5.55 -2.80 3.49
C VAL A 100 4.29 -3.61 3.14
N ILE A 101 3.11 -3.01 3.34
CA ILE A 101 1.84 -3.60 2.96
C ILE A 101 1.65 -3.46 1.45
N HIS A 102 1.50 -4.61 0.79
CA HIS A 102 1.37 -4.71 -0.65
C HIS A 102 -0.09 -4.92 -1.07
N GLU A 103 -0.75 -3.84 -1.51
CA GLU A 103 -2.12 -3.87 -2.08
C GLU A 103 -2.12 -3.28 -3.50
N ILE A 104 -1.17 -3.73 -4.32
CA ILE A 104 -1.20 -3.51 -5.78
C ILE A 104 -1.94 -4.71 -6.38
N LEU A 105 -3.19 -4.49 -6.75
CA LEU A 105 -4.11 -5.56 -7.12
C LEU A 105 -4.16 -5.75 -8.63
N SER A 106 -4.14 -7.02 -9.03
CA SER A 106 -4.56 -7.42 -10.37
C SER A 106 -6.08 -7.58 -10.42
N VAL A 107 -6.73 -6.99 -11.41
CA VAL A 107 -8.18 -7.15 -11.65
C VAL A 107 -8.46 -7.46 -13.12
N SER A 108 -9.49 -8.26 -13.38
CA SER A 108 -9.89 -8.61 -14.76
C SER A 108 -11.17 -7.92 -15.23
N ASN A 109 -11.93 -7.32 -14.31
CA ASN A 109 -13.18 -6.62 -14.61
C ASN A 109 -13.55 -5.64 -13.48
N GLU A 110 -14.49 -4.75 -13.78
CA GLU A 110 -14.95 -3.68 -12.90
C GLU A 110 -15.56 -4.21 -11.60
N SER A 111 -16.29 -5.32 -11.67
CA SER A 111 -16.87 -5.95 -10.47
C SER A 111 -15.80 -6.38 -9.48
N GLN A 112 -14.68 -6.93 -9.94
CA GLN A 112 -13.53 -7.26 -9.09
C GLN A 112 -12.91 -5.99 -8.49
N ALA A 113 -12.69 -4.95 -9.30
CA ALA A 113 -12.13 -3.69 -8.81
C ALA A 113 -13.01 -3.08 -7.70
N LYS A 114 -14.31 -2.94 -7.95
CA LYS A 114 -15.28 -2.42 -6.96
C LYS A 114 -15.34 -3.27 -5.70
N ALA A 115 -15.37 -4.59 -5.83
CA ALA A 115 -15.43 -5.48 -4.67
C ALA A 115 -14.18 -5.39 -3.78
N ARG A 116 -13.02 -5.05 -4.36
CA ARG A 116 -11.74 -4.97 -3.64
C ARG A 116 -11.41 -3.57 -3.12
N THR A 117 -12.15 -2.55 -3.49
CA THR A 117 -11.91 -1.16 -3.02
C THR A 117 -13.12 -0.56 -2.33
N ALA A 118 -14.09 -1.38 -1.91
CA ALA A 118 -15.25 -0.96 -1.16
C ALA A 118 -15.91 -2.16 -0.46
N GLY A 119 -16.70 -1.86 0.57
CA GLY A 119 -17.53 -2.86 1.25
C GLY A 119 -16.71 -3.87 2.05
N ARG A 120 -17.17 -5.12 2.07
CA ARG A 120 -16.63 -6.16 2.97
C ARG A 120 -15.21 -6.63 2.63
N LEU A 121 -14.82 -6.59 1.35
CA LEU A 121 -13.54 -7.10 0.86
C LEU A 121 -12.59 -5.96 0.48
N ASP A 122 -12.78 -4.79 1.09
CA ASP A 122 -12.01 -3.59 0.84
C ASP A 122 -10.56 -3.74 1.30
N ARG A 123 -9.65 -3.82 0.33
CA ARG A 123 -8.22 -4.00 0.52
C ARG A 123 -7.54 -2.76 1.10
N GLY A 124 -8.15 -1.57 1.00
CA GLY A 124 -7.70 -0.40 1.74
C GLY A 124 -7.86 -0.58 3.25
N LYS A 125 -9.04 -1.06 3.69
CA LYS A 125 -9.30 -1.33 5.12
C LYS A 125 -8.49 -2.51 5.63
N GLU A 126 -8.44 -3.61 4.88
CA GLU A 126 -7.67 -4.79 5.26
C GLU A 126 -6.17 -4.46 5.36
N GLY A 127 -5.62 -3.75 4.36
CA GLY A 127 -4.22 -3.33 4.38
C GLY A 127 -3.90 -2.39 5.54
N ALA A 128 -4.78 -1.47 5.89
CA ALA A 128 -4.61 -0.58 7.05
C ALA A 128 -4.66 -1.31 8.39
N ARG A 129 -5.54 -2.32 8.54
CA ARG A 129 -5.57 -3.15 9.75
C ARG A 129 -4.27 -3.94 9.89
N ALA A 130 -3.81 -4.55 8.80
CA ALA A 130 -2.53 -5.25 8.78
C ALA A 130 -1.37 -4.31 9.14
N ALA A 131 -1.38 -3.06 8.63
CA ALA A 131 -0.38 -2.04 8.96
C ALA A 131 -0.34 -1.73 10.46
N LEU A 132 -1.49 -1.59 11.12
CA LEU A 132 -1.55 -1.38 12.57
C LEU A 132 -0.99 -2.56 13.36
N GLU A 133 -1.35 -3.78 12.95
CA GLU A 133 -0.88 -5.00 13.61
C GLU A 133 0.64 -5.11 13.51
N VAL A 134 1.22 -5.02 12.32
CA VAL A 134 2.67 -5.15 12.13
C VAL A 134 3.45 -4.00 12.76
N ALA A 135 2.92 -2.78 12.75
CA ALA A 135 3.55 -1.65 13.44
C ALA A 135 3.57 -1.82 14.96
N SER A 136 2.61 -2.58 15.51
CA SER A 136 2.52 -2.89 16.95
C SER A 136 3.33 -4.12 17.37
N MET A 137 3.78 -4.96 16.42
CA MET A 137 4.60 -6.12 16.71
C MET A 137 5.94 -5.65 17.30
N LYS A 138 6.31 -6.24 18.45
CA LYS A 138 7.61 -5.99 19.06
C LYS A 138 8.67 -6.61 18.17
N MET A 139 9.50 -5.77 17.56
CA MET A 139 10.79 -6.18 17.04
C MET A 139 11.77 -5.96 18.19
N ASP A 140 12.10 -7.05 18.88
CA ASP A 140 13.06 -7.09 19.99
C ASP A 140 14.51 -6.88 19.49
#